data_AF-A0A9D6U2F7-F1
#
_entry.id   AF-A0A9D6U2F7-F1
#
_cell.length_a   1.000
_cell.length_b   1.000
_cell.length_c   1.000
_cell.angle_alpha   90.00
_cell.angle_beta   90.00
_cell.angle_gamma   90.00
#
_symmetry.space_group_name_H-M   'P 1'
#
loop_
_entity.id
_entity.type
_entity.pdbx_description
1 polymer ?
#
loop_
_entity_poly.entity_id
_entity_poly.type
_entity_poly.pdbx_seq_one_letter_code
_entity_poly.pdbx_strand_id
1 'polypeptide(L)'
;GVLFEGSPRVVFWGRYIEPFLEDISFRAIDQTIRLCNEKKERLKEPLTETADLLKMLVRKTYDLMADVDRRLRGRGFPQSVANRSVNGEIAEMDRFIDARVQAENAMYKTPSIFKKIYNEHESLIKIIGIVVGVIGILLTILKIFMG
;
A
#
# COMPACT_ATOMS: atom_id res chain seq x y z
N GLY A 1 41.52 8.59 3.34
CA GLY A 1 40.10 8.27 3.60
C GLY A 1 39.45 9.43 4.33
N VAL A 2 38.17 9.68 4.10
CA VAL A 2 37.41 10.72 4.81
C VAL A 2 36.92 10.14 6.14
N LEU A 3 37.06 10.89 7.23
CA LEU A 3 36.60 10.48 8.56
C LEU A 3 35.06 10.45 8.57
N PHE A 4 34.45 9.40 9.13
CA PHE A 4 32.99 9.28 9.23
C PHE A 4 32.46 10.11 10.41
N GLU A 5 32.61 11.43 10.28
CA GLU A 5 32.22 12.44 11.27
C GLU A 5 31.69 13.68 10.54
N GLY A 6 30.76 14.41 11.18
CA GLY A 6 30.16 15.60 10.56
C GLY A 6 29.20 15.25 9.40
N SER A 7 29.40 15.88 8.23
CA SER A 7 28.45 15.83 7.11
C SER A 7 28.17 14.44 6.54
N PRO A 8 29.12 13.49 6.41
CA PRO A 8 28.81 12.15 5.90
C PRO A 8 27.85 11.40 6.83
N ARG A 9 27.98 11.60 8.14
CA ARG A 9 27.10 10.99 9.13
C ARG A 9 25.71 11.63 9.12
N VAL A 10 25.64 12.95 8.91
CA VAL A 10 24.36 13.66 8.76
C VAL A 10 23.60 13.16 7.53
N VAL A 11 24.27 12.95 6.40
CA VAL A 11 23.64 12.39 5.20
C VAL A 11 23.21 10.94 5.42
N PHE A 12 24.06 10.12 6.04
CA PHE A 12 23.76 8.71 6.30
C PHE A 12 22.48 8.51 7.12
N TRP A 13 22.25 9.37 8.12
CA TRP A 13 21.03 9.38 8.94
C TRP A 13 19.97 10.39 8.44
N GLY A 14 20.23 11.07 7.33
CA GLY A 14 19.47 12.22 6.82
C GLY A 14 18.42 11.81 5.81
N ARG A 15 17.55 10.87 6.17
CA ARG A 15 16.51 10.31 5.31
C ARG A 15 17.01 9.66 4.01
N TYR A 16 18.23 9.13 4.01
CA TYR A 16 18.82 8.53 2.81
C TYR A 16 18.16 7.20 2.43
N ILE A 17 17.83 6.35 3.41
CA ILE A 17 17.33 4.99 3.16
C ILE A 17 15.81 4.96 3.02
N GLU A 18 15.14 5.91 3.65
CA GLU A 18 13.69 6.01 3.83
C GLU A 18 12.94 6.00 2.51
N PRO A 19 13.32 6.77 1.47
CA PRO A 19 12.64 6.73 0.17
C PRO A 19 12.65 5.33 -0.47
N PHE A 20 13.71 4.55 -0.27
CA PHE A 20 13.81 3.19 -0.80
C PHE A 20 12.94 2.21 -0.01
N LEU A 21 12.89 2.34 1.31
CA LEU A 21 12.01 1.54 2.16
C LEU A 21 10.53 1.85 1.90
N GLU A 22 10.20 3.13 1.70
CA GLU A 22 8.87 3.58 1.31
C GLU A 22 8.46 2.99 -0.05
N ASP A 23 9.32 3.08 -1.08
CA ASP A 23 9.06 2.52 -2.42
C ASP A 23 8.88 0.99 -2.39
N ILE A 24 9.77 0.26 -1.71
CA ILE A 24 9.65 -1.19 -1.57
C ILE A 24 8.33 -1.56 -0.89
N SER A 25 7.95 -0.82 0.16
CA SER A 25 6.70 -1.05 0.87
C SER A 25 5.48 -0.83 -0.02
N PHE A 26 5.45 0.26 -0.80
CA PHE A 26 4.40 0.52 -1.79
C PHE A 26 4.29 -0.61 -2.80
N ARG A 27 5.40 -0.97 -3.45
CA ARG A 27 5.40 -1.99 -4.50
C ARG A 27 5.01 -3.36 -3.96
N ALA A 28 5.49 -3.75 -2.78
CA ALA A 28 5.15 -5.04 -2.19
C ALA A 28 3.64 -5.13 -1.88
N ILE A 29 3.07 -4.09 -1.28
CA ILE A 29 1.63 -4.04 -0.98
C ILE A 29 0.80 -4.08 -2.27
N ASP A 30 1.16 -3.30 -3.28
CA ASP A 30 0.45 -3.28 -4.57
C ASP A 30 0.50 -4.64 -5.29
N GLN A 31 1.65 -5.33 -5.24
CA GLN A 31 1.78 -6.68 -5.79
C GLN A 31 0.91 -7.69 -5.04
N THR A 32 0.87 -7.63 -3.71
CA THR A 32 -0.01 -8.48 -2.90
C THR A 32 -1.47 -8.26 -3.27
N ILE A 33 -1.91 -7.01 -3.40
CA ILE A 33 -3.28 -6.67 -3.82
C ILE A 33 -3.58 -7.25 -5.20
N ARG A 34 -2.67 -7.02 -6.16
CA ARG A 34 -2.82 -7.53 -7.51
C ARG A 34 -2.96 -9.06 -7.52
N LEU A 35 -2.09 -9.77 -6.82
CA LEU A 35 -2.11 -11.23 -6.76
C LEU A 35 -3.40 -11.77 -6.13
N CYS A 36 -3.86 -11.17 -5.03
CA CYS A 36 -5.12 -11.54 -4.40
C CYS A 36 -6.31 -11.32 -5.34
N ASN A 37 -6.32 -10.20 -6.10
CA ASN A 37 -7.38 -9.93 -7.07
C ASN A 37 -7.36 -10.90 -8.24
N GLU A 38 -6.18 -11.23 -8.79
CA GLU A 38 -6.01 -12.21 -9.86
C GLU A 38 -6.50 -13.61 -9.43
N LYS A 39 -6.25 -13.99 -8.18
CA LYS A 39 -6.66 -15.28 -7.60
C LYS A 39 -8.07 -15.29 -6.99
N LYS A 40 -8.75 -14.13 -6.93
CA LYS A 40 -10.05 -13.94 -6.25
C LYS A 40 -10.01 -14.36 -4.77
N GLU A 41 -8.89 -14.12 -4.11
CA GLU A 41 -8.67 -14.42 -2.69
C GLU A 41 -9.01 -13.22 -1.79
N ARG A 42 -9.18 -13.49 -0.49
CA ARG A 42 -9.42 -12.42 0.50
C ARG A 42 -8.13 -11.66 0.77
N LEU A 43 -8.20 -10.34 0.71
CA LEU A 43 -7.04 -9.46 0.77
C LEU A 43 -6.41 -9.32 2.18
N LYS A 44 -7.22 -9.48 3.24
CA LYS A 44 -6.86 -9.08 4.60
C LYS A 44 -5.62 -9.81 5.15
N GLU A 45 -5.60 -11.14 5.04
CA GLU A 45 -4.52 -11.98 5.59
C GLU A 45 -3.20 -11.75 4.83
N PRO A 46 -3.16 -11.87 3.48
CA PRO A 46 -1.93 -11.61 2.72
C PRO A 46 -1.35 -10.20 2.90
N LEU A 47 -2.21 -9.17 3.02
CA LEU A 47 -1.74 -7.81 3.31
C LEU A 47 -1.08 -7.71 4.69
N THR A 48 -1.65 -8.37 5.69
CA THR A 48 -1.09 -8.35 7.05
C THR A 48 0.27 -9.05 7.08
N GLU A 49 0.38 -10.21 6.42
CA GLU A 49 1.66 -10.93 6.30
C GLU A 49 2.72 -10.11 5.54
N THR A 50 2.31 -9.46 4.45
CA THR A 50 3.19 -8.56 3.69
C THR A 50 3.69 -7.42 4.57
N ALA A 51 2.82 -6.83 5.38
CA ALA A 51 3.17 -5.78 6.32
C ALA A 51 4.21 -6.24 7.34
N ASP A 52 4.01 -7.42 7.94
CA ASP A 52 4.92 -7.97 8.95
C ASP A 52 6.32 -8.26 8.36
N LEU A 53 6.37 -8.78 7.14
CA LEU A 53 7.64 -8.98 6.41
C LEU A 53 8.34 -7.64 6.12
N LEU A 54 7.60 -6.61 5.71
CA LEU A 54 8.16 -5.27 5.49
C LEU A 54 8.69 -4.65 6.79
N LYS A 55 7.96 -4.76 7.90
CA LYS A 55 8.43 -4.30 9.21
C LYS A 55 9.69 -5.04 9.66
N MET A 56 9.79 -6.34 9.38
CA MET A 56 11.03 -7.10 9.63
C MET A 56 12.20 -6.59 8.77
N LEU A 57 11.96 -6.29 7.49
CA LEU A 57 12.96 -5.71 6.60
C LEU A 57 13.45 -4.35 7.11
N VAL A 58 12.52 -3.49 7.54
CA VAL A 58 12.80 -2.17 8.13
C VAL A 58 13.70 -2.30 9.35
N ARG A 59 13.32 -3.17 10.30
CA ARG A 59 14.12 -3.41 11.53
C ARG A 59 15.54 -3.85 11.19
N LYS A 60 15.67 -4.87 10.33
CA LYS A 60 16.98 -5.37 9.90
C LYS A 60 17.84 -4.31 9.21
N THR A 61 17.21 -3.47 8.38
CA THR A 61 17.91 -2.38 7.68
C THR A 61 18.46 -1.36 8.68
N TYR A 62 17.63 -0.89 9.61
CA TYR A 62 18.08 0.09 10.59
C TYR A 62 19.08 -0.47 11.60
N ASP A 63 18.91 -1.71 12.05
CA ASP A 63 19.89 -2.38 12.90
C ASP A 63 21.25 -2.50 12.21
N LEU A 64 21.26 -2.84 10.91
CA LEU A 64 22.47 -2.89 10.11
C LEU A 64 23.10 -1.50 9.96
N MET A 65 22.30 -0.47 9.70
CA MET A 65 22.80 0.91 9.63
C MET A 65 23.43 1.36 10.95
N ALA A 66 22.82 1.01 12.08
CA ALA A 66 23.36 1.31 13.40
C ALA A 66 24.69 0.59 13.65
N ASP A 67 24.81 -0.68 13.25
CA ASP A 67 26.06 -1.43 13.34
C ASP A 67 27.15 -0.84 12.43
N VAL A 68 26.80 -0.44 11.20
CA VAL A 68 27.72 0.23 10.26
C VAL A 68 28.21 1.55 10.85
N ASP A 69 27.31 2.41 11.34
CA ASP A 69 27.67 3.67 12.01
C ASP A 69 28.59 3.42 13.21
N ARG A 70 28.30 2.41 14.04
CA ARG A 70 29.14 2.04 15.18
C ARG A 70 30.54 1.59 14.74
N ARG A 71 30.65 0.75 13.72
CA ARG A 71 31.95 0.28 13.18
C ARG A 71 32.78 1.42 12.61
N LEU A 72 32.14 2.30 11.85
CA LEU A 72 32.80 3.46 11.25
C LEU A 72 33.32 4.43 12.31
N ARG A 73 32.53 4.70 13.36
CA ARG A 73 32.94 5.55 14.50
C ARG A 73 34.01 4.88 15.37
N GLY A 74 33.92 3.56 15.55
CA GLY A 74 34.83 2.78 16.38
C GLY A 74 36.23 2.58 15.78
N ARG A 75 36.48 2.97 14.52
CA ARG A 75 37.79 2.88 13.85
C ARG A 75 38.47 1.50 13.98
N GLY A 76 37.70 0.42 13.84
CA GLY A 76 38.18 -0.95 14.04
C GLY A 76 37.92 -1.53 15.44
N PHE A 77 37.49 -0.71 16.39
CA PHE A 77 37.05 -1.11 17.74
C PHE A 77 35.56 -0.76 17.95
N PRO A 78 34.62 -1.45 17.28
CA PRO A 78 33.19 -1.12 17.34
C PRO A 78 32.60 -1.14 18.76
N GLN A 79 33.16 -1.95 19.67
CA GLN A 79 32.70 -2.02 21.06
C GLN A 79 33.11 -0.81 21.92
N SER A 80 34.01 0.04 21.42
CA SER A 80 34.41 1.28 22.10
C SER A 80 33.37 2.39 21.97
N VAL A 81 32.33 2.19 21.16
CA VAL A 81 31.34 3.19 20.82
C VAL A 81 29.93 2.65 21.03
N ALA A 82 29.09 3.41 21.71
CA ALA A 82 27.69 3.05 21.94
C ALA A 82 26.91 2.90 20.62
N ASN A 83 26.04 1.89 20.56
CA ASN A 83 25.15 1.70 19.43
C ASN A 83 24.08 2.80 19.41
N ARG A 84 23.78 3.34 18.22
CA ARG A 84 22.72 4.35 18.07
C ARG A 84 21.37 3.66 18.21
N SER A 85 20.45 4.25 18.97
CA SER A 85 19.06 3.78 18.96
C SER A 85 18.40 4.13 17.62
N VAL A 86 17.71 3.17 17.03
CA VAL A 86 16.97 3.33 15.77
C VAL A 86 15.46 3.12 15.95
N ASN A 87 15.00 3.12 17.20
CA ASN A 87 13.62 2.80 17.53
C ASN A 87 12.65 3.86 16.97
N GLY A 88 13.09 5.12 16.85
CA GLY A 88 12.27 6.20 16.30
C GLY A 88 11.97 5.98 14.82
N GLU A 89 13.01 5.69 14.05
CA GLU A 89 12.92 5.46 12.60
C GLU A 89 12.16 4.19 12.26
N ILE A 90 12.38 3.12 13.04
CA ILE A 90 11.59 1.88 12.93
C ILE A 90 10.12 2.18 13.22
N ALA A 91 9.81 2.91 14.29
CA ALA A 91 8.42 3.21 14.64
C ALA A 91 7.73 4.11 13.61
N GLU A 92 8.45 5.05 12.99
CA GLU A 92 7.93 5.87 11.89
C GLU A 92 7.58 5.03 10.67
N MET A 93 8.47 4.12 10.29
CA MET A 93 8.25 3.27 9.13
C MET A 93 7.19 2.18 9.38
N ASP A 94 7.13 1.62 10.60
CA ASP A 94 6.05 0.72 11.03
C ASP A 94 4.69 1.45 10.89
N ARG A 95 4.58 2.71 11.33
CA ARG A 95 3.37 3.53 11.16
C ARG A 95 3.03 3.79 9.70
N PHE A 96 4.03 4.07 8.86
CA PHE A 96 3.83 4.28 7.42
C PHE A 96 3.25 3.04 6.74
N ILE A 97 3.83 1.86 7.02
CA ILE A 97 3.34 0.57 6.50
C ILE A 97 1.92 0.30 7.00
N ASP A 98 1.67 0.49 8.29
CA ASP A 98 0.35 0.26 8.89
C ASP A 98 -0.73 1.17 8.30
N ALA A 99 -0.42 2.45 8.11
CA ALA A 99 -1.34 3.41 7.49
C ALA A 99 -1.73 2.98 6.07
N ARG A 100 -0.76 2.50 5.28
CA ARG A 100 -1.01 2.00 3.92
C ARG A 100 -1.93 0.77 3.93
N VAL A 101 -1.64 -0.21 4.78
CA VAL A 101 -2.42 -1.46 4.90
C VAL A 101 -3.83 -1.19 5.41
N GLN A 102 -3.99 -0.26 6.36
CA GLN A 102 -5.30 0.14 6.88
C GLN A 102 -6.14 0.83 5.80
N ALA A 103 -5.54 1.71 4.99
CA ALA A 103 -6.22 2.36 3.88
C ALA A 103 -6.76 1.34 2.86
N GLU A 104 -5.94 0.36 2.50
CA GLU A 104 -6.33 -0.69 1.53
C GLU A 104 -7.41 -1.62 2.07
N ASN A 105 -7.31 -2.02 3.34
CA ASN A 105 -8.35 -2.81 3.99
C ASN A 105 -9.67 -2.04 4.13
N ALA A 106 -9.65 -0.72 4.32
CA ALA A 106 -10.84 0.11 4.36
C ALA A 106 -11.50 0.22 2.98
N MET A 107 -10.71 0.37 1.92
CA MET A 107 -11.20 0.44 0.53
C MET A 107 -11.80 -0.90 0.06
N TYR A 108 -11.17 -2.03 0.39
CA TYR A 108 -11.65 -3.36 -0.02
C TYR A 108 -13.03 -3.71 0.55
N LYS A 109 -13.41 -3.16 1.71
CA LYS A 109 -14.72 -3.41 2.33
C LYS A 109 -15.91 -2.80 1.58
N THR A 110 -15.68 -1.97 0.55
CA THR A 110 -16.77 -1.28 -0.14
C THR A 110 -16.85 -1.66 -1.62
N PRO A 111 -17.31 -2.88 -1.98
CA PRO A 111 -18.05 -3.01 -3.23
C PRO A 111 -19.34 -2.22 -3.06
N SER A 112 -19.58 -1.20 -3.91
CA SER A 112 -20.86 -0.49 -3.88
C SER A 112 -21.98 -1.52 -4.05
N ILE A 113 -23.00 -1.46 -3.20
CA ILE A 113 -24.15 -2.38 -3.25
C ILE A 113 -24.71 -2.44 -4.69
N PHE A 114 -24.70 -1.29 -5.38
CA PHE A 114 -25.06 -1.16 -6.78
C PHE A 114 -24.19 -1.97 -7.73
N LYS A 115 -22.86 -2.02 -7.53
CA LYS A 115 -21.95 -2.80 -8.39
C LYS A 115 -22.18 -4.31 -8.22
N LYS A 116 -22.48 -4.75 -7.00
CA LYS A 116 -22.82 -6.16 -6.73
C LYS A 116 -24.15 -6.55 -7.38
N ILE A 117 -25.20 -5.75 -7.16
CA ILE A 117 -26.53 -5.97 -7.76
C ILE A 117 -26.48 -5.88 -9.29
N TYR A 118 -25.70 -4.93 -9.84
CA TYR A 118 -25.55 -4.75 -11.28
C TYR A 118 -24.87 -5.96 -11.94
N ASN A 119 -23.83 -6.52 -11.31
CA ASN A 119 -23.17 -7.71 -11.83
C ASN A 119 -23.99 -9.00 -11.65
N GLU A 120 -24.72 -9.15 -10.53
CA GLU A 120 -25.60 -10.32 -10.31
C GLU A 120 -26.78 -10.35 -11.28
N HIS A 121 -27.28 -9.18 -11.69
CA HIS A 121 -28.46 -9.05 -12.54
C HIS A 121 -28.20 -8.33 -13.86
N GLU A 122 -26.97 -8.40 -14.39
CA GLU A 122 -26.55 -7.66 -15.60
C GLU A 122 -27.54 -7.86 -16.77
N SER A 123 -27.94 -9.12 -17.02
CA SER A 123 -28.88 -9.48 -18.08
C SER A 123 -30.28 -8.89 -17.85
N LEU A 124 -30.78 -8.92 -16.61
CA LEU A 124 -32.11 -8.39 -16.26
C LEU A 124 -32.15 -6.87 -16.36
N ILE A 125 -31.09 -6.19 -15.92
CA ILE A 125 -31.00 -4.72 -15.95
C ILE A 125 -30.93 -4.23 -17.40
N LYS A 126 -30.18 -4.93 -18.27
CA LYS A 126 -30.16 -4.65 -19.72
C LYS A 126 -31.54 -4.83 -20.35
N ILE A 127 -32.26 -5.89 -20.00
CA ILE A 127 -33.62 -6.15 -20.50
C ILE A 127 -34.58 -5.05 -20.06
N ILE A 128 -34.57 -4.66 -18.78
CA ILE A 128 -35.43 -3.59 -18.25
C ILE A 128 -35.15 -2.28 -18.99
N GLY A 129 -33.88 -1.94 -19.22
CA GLY A 129 -33.50 -0.75 -19.98
C GLY A 129 -34.05 -0.75 -21.41
N ILE A 130 -33.98 -1.88 -22.11
CA ILE A 130 -34.52 -2.03 -23.46
C ILE A 130 -36.05 -1.87 -23.46
N VAL A 131 -36.75 -2.53 -22.53
CA VAL A 131 -38.22 -2.48 -22.43
C VAL A 131 -38.71 -1.06 -22.17
N VAL A 132 -38.11 -0.36 -21.20
CA VAL A 132 -38.47 1.04 -20.89
C VAL A 132 -38.22 1.95 -22.09
N GLY A 133 -37.10 1.76 -22.80
CA GLY A 133 -36.80 2.51 -24.02
C GLY A 133 -37.82 2.30 -25.14
N VAL A 134 -38.21 1.05 -25.39
CA VAL A 134 -39.22 0.71 -26.41
C VAL A 134 -40.58 1.30 -26.05
N ILE A 135 -41.01 1.21 -24.79
CA ILE A 135 -42.27 1.81 -24.33
C ILE A 135 -42.24 3.33 -24.51
N GLY A 136 -41.14 3.99 -24.16
CA GLY A 136 -40.99 5.44 -24.35
C GLY A 136 -41.10 5.87 -25.83
N ILE A 137 -40.49 5.11 -26.74
CA ILE A 137 -40.60 5.35 -28.19
C ILE A 137 -42.04 5.15 -28.67
N LEU A 138 -42.70 4.06 -28.25
CA LEU A 138 -44.10 3.77 -28.59
C LEU A 138 -45.05 4.88 -28.13
N LEU A 139 -44.90 5.36 -26.89
CA LEU A 139 -45.70 6.47 -26.36
C LEU A 139 -45.46 7.77 -27.15
N THR A 140 -44.23 8.02 -27.58
CA THR A 140 -43.89 9.19 -28.38
C THR A 140 -44.54 9.12 -29.77
N ILE A 141 -44.48 7.97 -30.43
CA ILE A 141 -45.13 7.74 -31.73
C ILE A 141 -46.65 7.88 -31.61
N LEU A 142 -47.25 7.30 -30.57
CA LEU A 142 -48.70 7.39 -30.33
C LEU A 142 -49.16 8.84 -30.16
N LYS A 143 -48.37 9.65 -29.44
CA LYS A 143 -48.64 11.06 -29.21
C LYS A 143 -48.54 11.90 -30.49
N ILE A 144 -47.67 11.52 -31.43
CA ILE A 144 -47.53 12.18 -32.74
C ILE A 144 -48.72 11.83 -33.66
N PHE A 145 -49.25 10.61 -33.58
CA PHE A 145 -50.39 10.19 -34.42
C PHE A 145 -51.77 10.66 -33.91
N MET A 146 -51.90 10.95 -32.61
CA MET A 146 -53.15 11.39 -31.98
C MET A 146 -53.27 12.91 -31.78
N GLY A 147 -52.23 13.69 -32.11
CA GLY A 147 -52.25 15.15 -32.09
C GLY A 147 -52.30 15.73 -33.49
#